data_AF-A0AA92PAV4-F1
#
_entry.id   AF-A0AA92PAV4-F1
#
_cell.length_a   1.000
_cell.length_b   1.000
_cell.length_c   1.000
_cell.angle_alpha   90.00
_cell.angle_beta   90.00
_cell.angle_gamma   90.00
#
_symmetry.space_group_name_H-M   'P 1'
#
loop_
_entity.id
_entity.type
_entity.pdbx_description
1 polymer ?
#
loop_
_entity_poly.entity_id
_entity_poly.type
_entity_poly.pdbx_seq_one_letter_code
_entity_poly.pdbx_strand_id
1 'polypeptide(L)'
;MTLCQILAKDNSELKGKGGCWDIVNQVNDFSCTVKSWDGEYTIALQHLKSYNYLPAECQQMQVICDRLGLVYSSALEESVQSFLESLGKLKRAYLTDLEEKVLSVLESEFSD
;
A
#
# COMPACT_ATOMS: atom_id res chain seq x y z
N MET A 1 4.31 -8.50 -12.55
CA MET A 1 3.96 -7.87 -11.27
C MET A 1 2.45 -7.79 -11.19
N THR A 2 1.87 -8.18 -10.06
CA THR A 2 0.41 -8.30 -9.89
C THR A 2 -0.02 -7.42 -8.73
N LEU A 3 -0.98 -6.55 -8.98
CA LEU A 3 -1.66 -5.77 -7.93
C LEU A 3 -2.82 -6.57 -7.36
N CYS A 4 -2.96 -6.53 -6.05
CA CYS A 4 -4.06 -7.13 -5.33
C CYS A 4 -4.57 -6.15 -4.27
N GLN A 5 -5.68 -6.51 -3.65
CA GLN A 5 -6.24 -5.79 -2.52
C GLN A 5 -6.56 -6.79 -1.43
N ILE A 6 -6.22 -6.42 -0.19
CA ILE A 6 -6.62 -7.17 0.99
C ILE A 6 -8.14 -7.11 1.18
N LEU A 7 -8.74 -8.30 1.18
CA LEU A 7 -10.09 -8.52 1.68
C LEU A 7 -10.00 -8.83 3.17
N ALA A 8 -10.17 -7.82 4.02
CA ALA A 8 -10.22 -8.00 5.49
C ALA A 8 -11.46 -8.76 5.98
N LYS A 9 -12.25 -9.35 5.08
CA LYS A 9 -13.48 -10.06 5.43
C LYS A 9 -13.11 -11.31 6.24
N ASP A 10 -13.61 -11.35 7.47
CA ASP A 10 -13.52 -12.47 8.40
C ASP A 10 -12.11 -12.80 8.94
N ASN A 11 -11.13 -11.89 8.84
CA ASN A 11 -9.80 -12.06 9.43
C ASN A 11 -9.46 -10.92 10.43
N SER A 12 -9.32 -11.28 11.70
CA SER A 12 -9.02 -10.37 12.81
C SER A 12 -7.63 -9.73 12.71
N GLU A 13 -6.67 -10.41 12.06
CA GLU A 13 -5.30 -9.94 11.86
C GLU A 13 -5.20 -8.88 10.75
N LEU A 14 -6.19 -8.80 9.86
CA LEU A 14 -6.26 -7.85 8.75
C LEU A 14 -7.16 -6.64 9.06
N LYS A 15 -7.56 -6.47 10.33
CA LYS A 15 -8.44 -5.39 10.77
C LYS A 15 -7.77 -4.03 10.56
N GLY A 16 -8.43 -3.15 9.79
CA GLY A 16 -7.90 -1.83 9.39
C GLY A 16 -7.24 -1.81 8.00
N LYS A 17 -6.72 -2.95 7.53
CA LYS A 17 -6.06 -3.10 6.22
C LYS A 17 -7.01 -3.38 5.05
N GLY A 18 -8.29 -3.54 5.35
CA GLY A 18 -9.32 -3.76 4.35
C GLY A 18 -9.40 -2.59 3.37
N GLY A 19 -9.25 -2.89 2.08
CA GLY A 19 -9.36 -1.88 1.03
C GLY A 19 -8.04 -1.20 0.66
N CYS A 20 -6.92 -1.51 1.32
CA CYS A 20 -5.60 -1.09 0.85
C CYS A 20 -5.27 -1.80 -0.46
N TRP A 21 -4.56 -1.13 -1.36
CA TRP A 21 -3.95 -1.79 -2.50
C TRP A 21 -2.58 -2.33 -2.07
N ASP A 22 -2.23 -3.50 -2.58
CA ASP A 22 -1.05 -4.24 -2.19
C ASP A 22 -0.37 -4.85 -3.42
N ILE A 23 0.96 -4.85 -3.41
CA ILE A 23 1.79 -5.35 -4.50
C ILE A 23 2.25 -6.75 -4.15
N VAL A 24 1.94 -7.74 -4.99
CA VAL A 24 2.42 -9.10 -4.78
C VAL A 24 3.93 -9.14 -5.04
N ASN A 25 4.71 -9.38 -3.98
CA ASN A 25 6.16 -9.53 -4.04
C ASN A 25 6.55 -11.01 -4.28
N GLN A 26 5.90 -11.93 -3.58
CA GLN A 26 6.14 -13.37 -3.71
C GLN A 26 4.82 -14.15 -3.70
N VAL A 27 4.73 -15.18 -4.56
CA VAL A 27 3.62 -16.14 -4.56
C VAL A 27 4.14 -17.45 -3.96
N ASN A 28 3.45 -17.95 -2.94
CA ASN A 28 3.68 -19.26 -2.31
C ASN A 28 2.53 -20.21 -2.65
N ASP A 29 2.62 -21.46 -2.22
CA ASP A 29 1.63 -22.51 -2.55
C ASP A 29 0.19 -22.16 -2.12
N PHE A 30 0.02 -21.43 -1.00
CA PHE A 30 -1.30 -21.08 -0.44
C PHE A 30 -1.42 -19.62 0.01
N SER A 31 -0.38 -18.82 -0.17
CA SER A 31 -0.32 -17.43 0.29
C SER A 31 0.50 -16.58 -0.67
N CYS A 32 0.35 -15.26 -0.56
CA CYS A 32 1.26 -14.31 -1.18
C CYS A 32 1.91 -13.45 -0.10
N THR A 33 3.17 -13.11 -0.30
CA THR A 33 3.78 -11.97 0.37
C THR A 33 3.45 -10.73 -0.45
N VAL A 34 2.77 -9.78 0.19
CA VAL A 34 2.32 -8.54 -0.41
C VAL A 34 2.96 -7.36 0.30
N LYS A 35 3.33 -6.33 -0.45
CA LYS A 35 3.82 -5.06 0.07
C LYS A 35 2.66 -4.05 0.07
N SER A 36 2.38 -3.51 1.24
CA SER A 36 1.42 -2.44 1.53
C SER A 36 2.17 -1.14 1.79
N TRP A 37 1.43 -0.04 1.96
CA TRP A 37 1.97 1.28 2.31
C TRP A 37 2.76 1.31 3.64
N ASP A 38 2.46 0.39 4.56
CA ASP A 38 3.01 0.33 5.92
C ASP A 38 3.96 -0.88 6.16
N GLY A 39 4.22 -1.69 5.14
CA GLY A 39 5.14 -2.82 5.24
C GLY A 39 4.71 -4.04 4.44
N GLU A 40 5.35 -5.18 4.72
CA GLU A 40 5.08 -6.44 4.03
C GLU A 40 4.27 -7.41 4.90
N TYR A 41 3.36 -8.14 4.25
CA TYR A 41 2.44 -9.07 4.90
C TYR A 41 2.37 -10.37 4.10
N THR A 42 2.30 -11.51 4.81
CA THR A 42 2.01 -12.79 4.17
C THR A 42 0.54 -13.11 4.37
N ILE A 43 -0.22 -13.18 3.28
CA ILE A 43 -1.69 -13.26 3.29
C ILE A 43 -2.13 -14.46 2.47
N ALA A 44 -3.03 -15.28 3.03
CA ALA A 44 -3.58 -16.42 2.32
C ALA A 44 -4.36 -15.98 1.07
N LEU A 45 -4.27 -16.76 -0.01
CA LEU A 45 -4.87 -16.41 -1.32
C LEU A 45 -6.37 -16.10 -1.22
N GLN A 46 -7.10 -16.77 -0.32
CA GLN A 46 -8.53 -16.56 -0.09
C GLN A 46 -8.89 -15.16 0.44
N HIS A 47 -7.93 -14.42 1.00
CA HIS A 47 -8.12 -13.06 1.51
C HIS A 47 -7.57 -11.98 0.55
N LEU A 48 -7.21 -12.37 -0.68
CA LEU A 48 -6.71 -11.45 -1.69
C LEU A 48 -7.70 -11.37 -2.85
N LYS A 49 -7.92 -10.14 -3.34
CA LYS A 49 -8.63 -9.88 -4.58
C LYS A 49 -7.66 -9.36 -5.62
N SER A 50 -7.48 -10.09 -6.71
CA SER A 50 -6.68 -9.62 -7.85
C SER A 50 -7.41 -8.49 -8.58
N TYR A 51 -6.67 -7.44 -8.95
CA TYR A 51 -7.16 -6.41 -9.86
C TYR A 51 -6.44 -6.50 -11.20
N ASN A 52 -7.19 -6.31 -12.29
CA ASN A 52 -6.64 -6.26 -13.64
C ASN A 52 -6.24 -4.82 -13.97
N TYR A 53 -5.16 -4.34 -13.36
CA TYR A 53 -4.55 -3.07 -13.73
C TYR A 53 -3.68 -3.24 -14.98
N LEU A 54 -3.56 -2.18 -15.77
CA LEU A 54 -2.62 -2.13 -16.88
C LEU A 54 -1.17 -2.15 -16.34
N PRO A 55 -0.19 -2.67 -17.10
CA PRO A 55 1.20 -2.70 -16.65
C PRO A 55 1.76 -1.34 -16.22
N ALA A 56 1.35 -0.27 -16.90
CA ALA A 56 1.74 1.10 -16.56
C ALA A 56 1.14 1.55 -15.22
N GLU A 57 -0.10 1.18 -14.92
CA GLU A 57 -0.76 1.49 -13.65
C GLU A 57 -0.10 0.73 -12.49
N CYS A 58 0.29 -0.53 -12.71
CA CYS A 58 1.06 -1.31 -11.75
C CYS A 58 2.38 -0.63 -11.39
N GLN A 59 3.10 -0.09 -12.39
CA GLN A 59 4.36 0.63 -12.16
C GLN A 59 4.14 1.91 -11.34
N GLN A 60 3.10 2.68 -11.65
CA GLN A 60 2.80 3.90 -10.90
C GLN A 60 2.45 3.61 -9.44
N MET A 61 1.60 2.61 -9.18
CA MET A 61 1.29 2.20 -7.80
C MET A 61 2.53 1.69 -7.06
N GLN A 62 3.44 1.01 -7.76
CA GLN A 62 4.72 0.61 -7.16
C GLN A 62 5.56 1.80 -6.73
N VAL A 63 5.71 2.81 -7.59
CA VAL A 63 6.45 4.03 -7.23
C VAL A 63 5.82 4.70 -6.01
N ILE A 64 4.49 4.79 -5.96
CA ILE A 64 3.79 5.33 -4.78
C ILE A 64 4.07 4.48 -3.54
N CYS A 65 4.03 3.15 -3.65
CA CYS A 65 4.27 2.22 -2.53
C CYS A 65 5.67 2.39 -1.94
N ASP A 66 6.66 2.45 -2.82
CA ASP A 66 8.06 2.59 -2.42
C ASP A 66 8.27 3.93 -1.71
N ARG A 67 7.65 5.01 -2.20
CA ARG A 67 7.68 6.33 -1.56
C ARG A 67 7.01 6.34 -0.19
N LEU A 68 5.82 5.76 -0.06
CA LEU A 68 5.13 5.67 1.24
C LEU A 68 5.96 4.88 2.25
N GLY A 69 6.59 3.78 1.82
CA GLY A 69 7.46 2.97 2.67
C GLY A 69 8.75 3.65 3.12
N LEU A 70 9.25 4.65 2.38
CA LEU A 70 10.39 5.48 2.81
C LEU A 70 10.00 6.45 3.93
N VAL A 71 8.78 6.98 3.87
CA VAL A 71 8.27 7.91 4.88
C VAL A 71 7.81 7.16 6.12
N TYR A 72 7.14 6.02 5.95
CA TYR A 72 6.46 5.32 7.04
C TYR A 72 7.41 4.87 8.15
N SER A 73 7.11 5.30 9.37
CA SER A 73 7.71 4.83 10.61
C SER A 73 6.64 4.74 11.69
N SER A 74 6.72 3.75 12.58
CA SER A 74 5.79 3.60 13.70
C SER A 74 5.85 4.74 14.71
N ALA A 75 6.87 5.61 14.62
CA ALA A 75 7.05 6.79 15.47
C ALA A 75 6.40 8.06 14.90
N LEU A 76 5.84 8.02 13.68
CA LEU A 76 5.16 9.16 13.07
C LEU A 76 3.92 9.58 13.85
N GLU A 77 3.55 10.85 13.74
CA GLU A 77 2.29 11.38 14.24
C GLU A 77 1.09 10.64 13.61
N GLU A 78 0.02 10.45 14.39
CA GLU A 78 -1.19 9.73 13.96
C GLU A 78 -1.85 10.39 12.72
N SER A 79 -1.75 11.72 12.61
CA SER A 79 -2.20 12.49 11.45
C SER A 79 -1.45 12.10 10.17
N VAL A 80 -0.13 11.94 10.25
CA VAL A 80 0.73 11.54 9.13
C VAL A 80 0.44 10.08 8.76
N GLN A 81 0.33 9.19 9.74
CA GLN A 81 -0.03 7.79 9.50
C GLN A 81 -1.39 7.67 8.80
N SER A 82 -2.39 8.42 9.26
CA SER A 82 -3.73 8.45 8.64
C SER A 82 -3.69 8.96 7.20
N PHE A 83 -2.83 9.94 6.91
CA PHE A 83 -2.63 10.43 5.54
C PHE A 83 -1.99 9.36 4.66
N LEU A 84 -0.91 8.70 5.10
CA LEU A 84 -0.28 7.61 4.35
C LEU A 84 -1.25 6.44 4.12
N GLU A 85 -2.04 6.08 5.12
CA GLU A 85 -3.10 5.06 5.00
C GLU A 85 -4.15 5.45 3.95
N SER A 86 -4.53 6.73 3.89
CA SER A 86 -5.47 7.22 2.89
C SER A 86 -4.93 7.07 1.46
N LEU A 87 -3.62 7.29 1.26
CA LEU A 87 -2.94 7.06 -0.01
C LEU A 87 -2.87 5.57 -0.35
N GLY A 88 -2.62 4.72 0.65
CA GLY A 88 -2.65 3.25 0.54
C GLY A 88 -4.03 2.66 0.20
N LYS A 89 -5.11 3.43 0.32
CA LYS A 89 -6.49 3.01 -0.02
C LYS A 89 -7.01 3.61 -1.34
N LEU A 90 -6.17 4.33 -2.09
CA LEU A 90 -6.57 4.91 -3.37
C LEU A 90 -6.91 3.82 -4.40
N LYS A 91 -8.04 3.97 -5.09
CA LYS A 91 -8.44 3.06 -6.19
C LYS A 91 -7.78 3.39 -7.53
N ARG A 92 -7.06 4.51 -7.59
CA ARG A 92 -6.41 5.06 -8.78
C ARG A 92 -4.90 4.92 -8.67
N ALA A 93 -4.25 4.72 -9.82
CA ALA A 93 -2.80 4.55 -9.92
C ALA A 93 -2.03 5.88 -10.07
N TYR A 94 -2.50 6.96 -9.46
CA TYR A 94 -1.83 8.27 -9.53
C TYR A 94 -2.15 9.08 -8.27
N LEU A 95 -1.25 10.01 -7.92
CA LEU A 95 -1.48 11.05 -6.90
C LEU A 95 -1.96 12.33 -7.58
N THR A 96 -2.79 13.11 -6.88
CA THR A 96 -3.14 14.48 -7.30
C THR A 96 -1.97 15.40 -6.98
N ASP A 97 -1.95 16.57 -7.60
CA ASP A 97 -0.93 17.59 -7.34
C ASP A 97 -0.79 17.96 -5.86
N LEU A 98 -1.89 17.91 -5.09
CA LEU A 98 -1.86 18.19 -3.66
C LEU A 98 -1.27 17.02 -2.87
N GLU A 99 -1.73 15.79 -3.12
CA GLU A 99 -1.20 14.60 -2.45
C GLU A 99 0.29 14.42 -2.73
N GLU A 100 0.71 14.68 -3.97
CA GLU A 100 2.10 14.67 -4.39
C GLU A 100 2.93 15.69 -3.60
N LYS A 101 2.46 16.94 -3.51
CA LYS A 101 3.16 17.99 -2.73
C LYS A 101 3.25 17.66 -1.25
N VAL A 102 2.18 17.15 -0.66
CA VAL A 102 2.19 16.78 0.77
C VAL A 102 3.13 15.61 1.00
N LEU A 103 3.10 14.59 0.14
CA LEU A 103 4.03 13.47 0.22
C LEU A 103 5.48 13.91 0.07
N SER A 104 5.80 14.79 -0.89
CA SER A 104 7.16 15.34 -1.04
C SER A 104 7.66 16.08 0.20
N VAL A 105 6.79 16.82 0.89
CA VAL A 105 7.16 17.49 2.14
C VAL A 105 7.47 16.46 3.22
N LEU A 106 6.62 15.44 3.38
CA LEU A 106 6.88 14.37 4.34
C LEU A 106 8.19 13.62 4.00
N GLU A 107 8.43 13.31 2.73
CA GLU A 107 9.69 12.70 2.26
C GLU A 107 10.91 13.54 2.63
N SER A 108 10.83 14.87 2.55
CA SER A 108 11.94 15.76 2.93
C SER A 108 12.15 15.91 4.43
N GLU A 109 11.11 15.78 5.24
CA GLU A 109 11.21 15.89 6.70
C GLU A 109 11.66 14.58 7.35
N PHE A 110 11.39 13.43 6.70
CA PHE A 110 11.68 12.09 7.23
C PHE A 110 12.80 11.33 6.49
N SER A 111 13.34 11.88 5.39
CA SER A 111 14.61 11.39 4.82
C SER A 111 15.79 12.07 5.52
N ASP A 112 16.37 11.39 6.52
CA ASP A 112 17.72 11.70 7.02
C ASP A 112 18.80 11.20 6.04
#